data_AF-A0AAU3E854-F1
#
_entry.id   AF-A0AAU3E854-F1
#
_cell.length_a   1.000
_cell.length_b   1.000
_cell.length_c   1.000
_cell.angle_alpha   90.00
_cell.angle_beta   90.00
_cell.angle_gamma   90.00
#
_symmetry.space_group_name_H-M   'P 1'
#
loop_
_entity.id
_entity.type
_entity.pdbx_description
1 polymer ?
#
loop_
_entity_poly.entity_id
_entity_poly.type
_entity_poly.pdbx_seq_one_letter_code
_entity_poly.pdbx_strand_id
1 'polypeptide(L)'
;MLMRTDPFRELDRLAQQLTGVTGTWSRPSAMPMDAYREGEEYVIALDLPGVARDAIDIDVERNMLTVKAERRPAVKADDVQMELSERPLGVFSRQLVLADTLDTERITADYDAGVLTLRIPIAERAKPRRISVGGRPAHTEIRS
;
A
#
# COMPACT_ATOMS: atom_id res chain seq x y z
N MET A 1 11.10 -28.50 -20.57
CA MET A 1 11.93 -28.87 -19.42
C MET A 1 12.77 -27.65 -19.06
N LEU A 2 12.40 -26.92 -17.99
CA LEU A 2 13.26 -25.86 -17.46
C LEU A 2 14.50 -26.55 -16.86
N MET A 3 15.67 -26.29 -17.43
CA MET A 3 16.92 -26.80 -16.86
C MET A 3 17.16 -26.05 -15.55
N ARG A 4 17.01 -26.78 -14.45
CA ARG A 4 17.08 -26.27 -13.10
C ARG A 4 18.52 -26.37 -12.60
N THR A 5 19.20 -25.25 -12.44
CA THR A 5 20.44 -25.14 -11.66
C THR A 5 20.10 -24.53 -10.32
N ASP A 6 19.54 -25.32 -9.41
CA ASP A 6 19.39 -24.85 -8.03
C ASP A 6 19.70 -25.96 -7.02
N PRO A 7 20.97 -26.03 -6.56
CA PRO A 7 21.47 -27.13 -5.73
C PRO A 7 20.97 -27.08 -4.27
N PHE A 8 20.14 -26.10 -3.90
CA PHE A 8 19.72 -25.86 -2.51
C PHE A 8 18.25 -26.19 -2.21
N ARG A 9 17.59 -26.94 -3.09
CA ARG A 9 16.14 -27.24 -3.01
C ARG A 9 15.68 -27.93 -1.71
N GLU A 10 16.52 -28.73 -1.08
CA GLU A 10 16.20 -29.33 0.24
C GLU A 10 16.28 -28.31 1.37
N LEU A 11 17.19 -27.34 1.28
CA LEU A 11 17.33 -26.26 2.25
C LEU A 11 16.11 -25.32 2.18
N ASP A 12 15.59 -25.03 0.99
CA ASP A 12 14.37 -24.22 0.81
C ASP A 12 13.12 -24.91 1.35
N ARG A 13 12.99 -26.23 1.18
CA ARG A 13 11.87 -26.99 1.76
C ARG A 13 11.96 -27.05 3.28
N LEU A 14 13.16 -27.24 3.82
CA LEU A 14 13.40 -27.22 5.26
C LEU A 14 13.18 -25.81 5.84
N ALA A 15 13.61 -24.76 5.15
CA ALA A 15 13.37 -23.37 5.50
C ALA A 15 11.87 -23.06 5.48
N GLN A 16 11.12 -23.49 4.45
CA GLN A 16 9.66 -23.33 4.40
C GLN A 16 8.94 -24.07 5.55
N GLN A 17 9.45 -25.21 6.01
CA GLN A 17 8.95 -25.92 7.19
C GLN A 17 9.35 -25.27 8.53
N LEU A 18 10.51 -24.62 8.62
CA LEU A 18 11.02 -23.99 9.84
C LEU A 18 10.54 -22.54 10.02
N THR A 19 10.32 -21.78 8.94
CA THR A 19 9.86 -20.38 8.99
C THR A 19 8.34 -20.24 8.92
N GLY A 20 7.62 -21.32 8.57
CA GLY A 20 6.16 -21.41 8.60
C GLY A 20 5.48 -20.43 7.64
N VAL A 21 5.11 -20.92 6.45
CA VAL A 21 4.13 -20.33 5.51
C VAL A 21 4.15 -18.79 5.43
N THR A 22 5.02 -18.26 4.58
CA THR A 22 4.92 -16.87 4.12
C THR A 22 3.54 -16.67 3.48
N GLY A 23 2.79 -15.65 3.90
CA GLY A 23 1.44 -15.38 3.41
C GLY A 23 0.30 -16.02 4.23
N THR A 24 0.53 -16.42 5.48
CA THR A 24 -0.57 -16.65 6.45
C THR A 24 -1.03 -15.32 7.05
N TRP A 25 -2.26 -15.27 7.58
CA TRP A 25 -2.77 -14.10 8.33
C TRP A 25 -1.81 -13.65 9.45
N SER A 26 -1.07 -14.58 10.04
CA SER A 26 -0.10 -14.34 11.12
C SER A 26 1.23 -13.73 10.64
N ARG A 27 1.57 -13.85 9.34
CA ARG A 27 2.78 -13.29 8.71
C ARG A 27 2.49 -12.91 7.25
N PRO A 28 1.81 -11.77 7.03
CA PRO A 28 1.47 -11.31 5.69
C PRO A 28 2.73 -11.08 4.84
N SER A 29 2.66 -11.40 3.56
CA SER A 29 3.76 -11.15 2.62
C SER A 29 3.92 -9.65 2.35
N ALA A 30 5.16 -9.24 2.01
CA ALA A 30 5.44 -7.86 1.64
C ALA A 30 4.67 -7.46 0.37
N MET A 31 4.09 -6.27 0.39
CA MET A 31 3.39 -5.62 -0.71
C MET A 31 4.24 -4.42 -1.15
N PRO A 32 5.01 -4.52 -2.24
CA PRO A 32 5.78 -3.40 -2.78
C PRO A 32 4.87 -2.23 -3.08
N MET A 33 5.36 -1.01 -2.84
CA MET A 33 4.55 0.18 -3.02
C MET A 33 5.40 1.42 -3.31
N ASP A 34 4.80 2.33 -4.07
CA ASP A 34 5.26 3.70 -4.25
C ASP A 34 4.23 4.66 -3.67
N ALA A 35 4.70 5.78 -3.11
CA ALA A 35 3.84 6.83 -2.61
C ALA A 35 4.42 8.20 -2.96
N TYR A 36 3.61 9.05 -3.59
CA TYR A 36 4.05 10.35 -4.10
C TYR A 36 2.89 11.36 -4.12
N ARG A 37 3.24 12.64 -4.26
CA ARG A 37 2.26 13.71 -4.45
C ARG A 37 2.14 14.05 -5.93
N GLU A 38 0.91 14.13 -6.42
CA GLU A 38 0.57 14.52 -7.78
C GLU A 38 -0.42 15.69 -7.71
N GLY A 39 0.06 16.92 -7.88
CA GLY A 39 -0.78 18.12 -7.78
C GLY A 39 -1.44 18.27 -6.40
N GLU A 40 -2.77 18.18 -6.37
CA GLU A 40 -3.59 18.26 -5.15
C GLU A 40 -3.93 16.89 -4.56
N GLU A 41 -3.32 15.81 -5.04
CA GLU A 41 -3.57 14.44 -4.59
C GLU A 41 -2.30 13.79 -4.02
N TYR A 42 -2.49 12.89 -3.08
CA TYR A 42 -1.50 11.93 -2.62
C TYR A 42 -1.83 10.56 -3.22
N VAL A 43 -0.90 10.00 -3.97
CA VAL A 43 -1.08 8.76 -4.73
C VAL A 43 -0.24 7.67 -4.10
N ILE A 44 -0.87 6.51 -3.90
CA ILE A 44 -0.23 5.29 -3.38
C ILE A 44 -0.48 4.17 -4.40
N ALA A 45 0.58 3.61 -4.97
CA ALA A 45 0.51 2.48 -5.88
C ALA A 45 1.06 1.22 -5.19
N LEU A 46 0.33 0.11 -5.22
CA LEU A 46 0.71 -1.16 -4.60
C LEU A 46 0.67 -2.30 -5.61
N ASP A 47 1.76 -3.08 -5.69
CA ASP A 47 1.84 -4.24 -6.58
C ASP A 47 1.11 -5.45 -6.00
N LEU A 48 0.05 -5.87 -6.68
CA LEU A 48 -0.80 -7.01 -6.31
C LEU A 48 -1.09 -7.96 -7.49
N PRO A 49 -0.08 -8.40 -8.28
CA PRO A 49 -0.32 -9.17 -9.48
C PRO A 49 -0.99 -10.52 -9.19
N GLY A 50 -2.10 -10.77 -9.89
CA GLY A 50 -2.86 -12.02 -9.79
C GLY A 50 -3.78 -12.11 -8.56
N VAL A 51 -4.03 -10.99 -7.88
CA VAL A 51 -5.10 -10.87 -6.88
C VAL A 51 -6.40 -10.49 -7.60
N ALA A 52 -7.50 -11.15 -7.22
CA ALA A 52 -8.83 -10.81 -7.73
C ALA A 52 -9.36 -9.55 -7.03
N ARG A 53 -10.11 -8.69 -7.73
CA ARG A 53 -10.59 -7.40 -7.19
C ARG A 53 -11.41 -7.55 -5.90
N ASP A 54 -12.23 -8.59 -5.84
CA ASP A 54 -13.08 -8.95 -4.70
C ASP A 54 -12.28 -9.52 -3.51
N ALA A 55 -11.02 -9.89 -3.73
CA ALA A 55 -10.10 -10.34 -2.69
C ALA A 55 -9.18 -9.20 -2.18
N ILE A 56 -9.48 -7.94 -2.51
CA ILE A 56 -8.81 -6.74 -2.01
C ILE A 56 -9.76 -6.02 -1.06
N ASP A 57 -9.29 -5.77 0.15
CA ASP A 57 -10.00 -5.04 1.20
C ASP A 57 -9.18 -3.81 1.59
N ILE A 58 -9.85 -2.65 1.64
CA ILE A 58 -9.24 -1.35 1.92
C ILE A 58 -10.08 -0.70 3.01
N ASP A 59 -9.43 -0.42 4.14
CA ASP A 59 -10.07 0.18 5.31
C ASP A 59 -9.28 1.41 5.77
N VAL A 60 -9.99 2.40 6.30
CA VAL A 60 -9.37 3.57 6.92
C VAL A 60 -10.00 3.83 8.28
N GLU A 61 -9.22 3.66 9.34
CA GLU A 61 -9.62 3.96 10.71
C GLU A 61 -8.64 4.96 11.33
N ARG A 62 -9.12 6.12 11.79
CA ARG A 62 -8.30 7.13 12.51
C ARG A 62 -6.98 7.47 11.78
N ASN A 63 -7.07 7.76 10.48
CA ASN A 63 -5.94 8.01 9.58
C ASN A 63 -5.01 6.81 9.33
N MET A 64 -5.32 5.62 9.83
CA MET A 64 -4.62 4.39 9.48
C MET A 64 -5.29 3.77 8.25
N LEU A 65 -4.63 3.85 7.10
CA LEU A 65 -5.01 3.13 5.90
C LEU A 65 -4.48 1.70 5.98
N THR A 66 -5.38 0.72 5.92
CA THR A 66 -5.07 -0.70 5.88
C THR A 66 -5.49 -1.28 4.53
N VAL A 67 -4.53 -1.86 3.81
CA VAL A 67 -4.78 -2.59 2.56
C VAL A 67 -4.50 -4.06 2.81
N LYS A 68 -5.50 -4.92 2.63
CA LYS A 68 -5.38 -6.37 2.69
C LYS A 68 -5.72 -6.97 1.34
N ALA A 69 -4.99 -8.00 0.95
CA ALA A 69 -5.23 -8.70 -0.29
C ALA A 69 -4.95 -10.19 -0.13
N GLU A 70 -5.75 -11.05 -0.75
CA GLU A 70 -5.52 -12.50 -0.75
C GLU A 70 -5.25 -13.01 -2.17
N ARG A 71 -4.10 -13.64 -2.35
CA ARG A 71 -3.75 -14.32 -3.59
C ARG A 71 -3.90 -15.83 -3.44
N ARG A 72 -4.97 -16.36 -4.00
CA ARG A 72 -5.26 -17.79 -3.97
C ARG A 72 -4.38 -18.57 -4.97
N PRO A 73 -4.02 -19.83 -4.65
CA PRO A 73 -3.43 -20.73 -5.63
C PRO A 73 -4.37 -20.87 -6.83
N ALA A 74 -3.82 -20.87 -8.04
CA ALA A 74 -4.62 -21.22 -9.22
C ALA A 74 -5.09 -22.67 -9.10
N VAL A 75 -6.37 -22.94 -9.39
CA VAL A 75 -6.89 -24.31 -9.51
C VAL A 75 -6.17 -24.94 -10.69
N LYS A 76 -5.38 -25.97 -10.40
CA LYS A 76 -4.66 -26.75 -11.40
C LYS A 76 -5.35 -28.11 -11.54
N ALA A 77 -5.34 -28.67 -12.74
CA ALA A 77 -5.77 -30.05 -12.94
C ALA A 77 -4.85 -31.02 -12.17
N ASP A 78 -5.37 -32.20 -11.83
CA ASP A 78 -4.67 -33.18 -10.99
C ASP A 78 -3.36 -33.70 -11.59
N ASP A 79 -3.16 -33.51 -12.90
CA ASP A 79 -1.98 -33.92 -13.66
C ASP A 79 -0.87 -32.85 -13.69
N VAL A 80 -1.05 -31.69 -13.06
CA VAL A 80 -0.06 -30.60 -13.10
C VAL A 80 1.02 -30.77 -12.04
N GLN A 81 2.20 -31.23 -12.47
CA GLN A 81 3.40 -31.26 -11.63
C GLN A 81 4.05 -29.88 -11.53
N MET A 82 4.12 -29.32 -10.31
CA MET A 82 4.75 -28.03 -10.06
C MET A 82 6.28 -28.17 -9.94
N GLU A 83 7.01 -27.76 -10.97
CA GLU A 83 8.48 -27.80 -10.95
C GLU A 83 9.08 -26.69 -10.09
N LEU A 84 8.59 -25.45 -10.20
CA LEU A 84 9.11 -24.27 -9.51
C LEU A 84 7.97 -23.38 -9.00
N SER A 85 8.15 -22.78 -7.82
CA SER A 85 7.16 -21.93 -7.15
C SER A 85 7.82 -20.75 -6.45
N GLU A 86 8.01 -19.65 -7.19
CA GLU A 86 8.61 -18.42 -6.67
C GLU A 86 7.57 -17.33 -6.37
N ARG A 87 6.39 -17.45 -6.97
CA ARG A 87 5.31 -16.47 -6.86
C ARG A 87 4.71 -16.54 -5.44
N PRO A 88 4.72 -15.46 -4.66
CA PRO A 88 4.11 -15.47 -3.33
C PRO A 88 2.60 -15.70 -3.43
N LEU A 89 2.08 -16.50 -2.51
CA LEU A 89 0.65 -16.81 -2.35
C LEU A 89 0.20 -16.44 -0.95
N GLY A 90 -1.11 -16.39 -0.73
CA GLY A 90 -1.71 -16.10 0.57
C GLY A 90 -2.00 -14.61 0.78
N VAL A 91 -1.94 -14.17 2.04
CA VAL A 91 -2.38 -12.85 2.47
C VAL A 91 -1.23 -11.84 2.41
N PHE A 92 -1.53 -10.69 1.83
CA PHE A 92 -0.72 -9.49 1.81
C PHE A 92 -1.44 -8.44 2.67
N SER A 93 -0.69 -7.71 3.48
CA SER A 93 -1.25 -6.65 4.32
C SER A 93 -0.26 -5.50 4.43
N ARG A 94 -0.76 -4.28 4.28
CA ARG A 94 0.01 -3.06 4.44
C ARG A 94 -0.78 -2.06 5.26
N GLN A 95 -0.11 -1.42 6.21
CA GLN A 95 -0.67 -0.36 7.02
C GLN A 95 0.15 0.91 6.85
N LEU A 96 -0.55 2.03 6.67
CA LEU A 96 0.04 3.33 6.37
C LEU A 96 -0.65 4.38 7.24
N VAL A 97 0.15 5.15 7.99
CA VAL A 97 -0.37 6.31 8.71
C VAL A 97 -0.44 7.48 7.74
N LEU A 98 -1.66 7.95 7.49
CA LEU A 98 -1.93 9.11 6.65
C LEU A 98 -1.80 10.39 7.46
N ALA A 99 -1.36 11.47 6.80
CA ALA A 99 -1.31 12.78 7.42
C ALA A 99 -2.72 13.37 7.58
N ASP A 100 -2.94 14.16 8.64
CA ASP A 100 -4.20 14.90 8.87
C ASP A 100 -4.58 15.89 7.77
N THR A 101 -3.63 16.18 6.87
CA THR A 101 -3.80 17.03 5.71
C THR A 101 -4.42 16.33 4.52
N LEU A 102 -4.60 15.00 4.58
CA LEU A 102 -5.25 14.21 3.55
C LEU A 102 -6.74 14.07 3.88
N ASP A 103 -7.58 14.10 2.86
CA ASP A 103 -9.02 13.94 2.95
C ASP A 103 -9.39 12.47 2.73
N THR A 104 -9.45 11.71 3.82
CA THR A 104 -9.70 10.27 3.77
C THR A 104 -11.13 9.89 3.40
N GLU A 105 -12.08 10.84 3.48
CA GLU A 105 -13.48 10.60 3.10
C GLU A 105 -13.66 10.54 1.57
N ARG A 106 -12.71 11.09 0.81
CA ARG A 106 -12.75 11.17 -0.66
C ARG A 106 -11.66 10.33 -1.32
N ILE A 107 -11.23 9.25 -0.67
CA ILE A 107 -10.29 8.30 -1.27
C ILE A 107 -10.95 7.63 -2.47
N THR A 108 -10.22 7.54 -3.57
CA THR A 108 -10.58 6.70 -4.71
C THR A 108 -9.57 5.59 -4.88
N ALA A 109 -10.05 4.43 -5.33
CA ALA A 109 -9.23 3.25 -5.57
C ALA A 109 -9.48 2.75 -6.99
N ASP A 110 -8.39 2.58 -7.74
CA ASP A 110 -8.39 1.92 -9.04
C ASP A 110 -7.47 0.71 -8.99
N TYR A 111 -7.80 -0.33 -9.74
CA TYR A 111 -6.97 -1.51 -9.86
C TYR A 111 -6.85 -1.86 -11.32
N ASP A 112 -5.65 -1.84 -11.86
CA ASP A 112 -5.42 -2.18 -13.26
C ASP A 112 -4.09 -2.90 -13.44
N ALA A 113 -4.05 -3.86 -14.36
CA ALA A 113 -2.86 -4.65 -14.68
C ALA A 113 -2.11 -5.26 -13.47
N GLY A 114 -2.79 -5.48 -12.34
CA GLY A 114 -2.18 -6.01 -11.12
C GLY A 114 -1.61 -4.96 -10.17
N VAL A 115 -1.89 -3.67 -10.38
CA VAL A 115 -1.47 -2.55 -9.53
C VAL A 115 -2.70 -1.88 -8.93
N LEU A 116 -2.75 -1.78 -7.60
CA LEU A 116 -3.78 -1.03 -6.88
C LEU A 116 -3.30 0.41 -6.68
N THR A 117 -4.02 1.38 -7.22
CA THR A 117 -3.74 2.80 -7.10
C THR A 117 -4.78 3.48 -6.24
N LEU A 118 -4.36 4.02 -5.09
CA LEU A 118 -5.18 4.81 -4.20
C LEU A 118 -4.85 6.30 -4.40
N ARG A 119 -5.86 7.13 -4.64
CA ARG A 119 -5.71 8.59 -4.75
C ARG A 119 -6.47 9.25 -3.61
N ILE A 120 -5.76 10.07 -2.85
CA ILE A 120 -6.28 10.74 -1.66
C ILE A 120 -6.12 12.25 -1.85
N PRO A 121 -7.23 13.02 -1.98
CA PRO A 121 -7.15 14.46 -2.09
C PRO A 121 -6.48 15.10 -0.87
N ILE A 122 -5.73 16.17 -1.08
CA ILE A 122 -5.23 17.01 0.01
C ILE A 122 -6.39 17.89 0.48
N ALA A 123 -6.68 17.87 1.78
CA ALA A 123 -7.77 18.62 2.37
C ALA A 123 -7.60 20.13 2.14
N GLU A 124 -8.68 20.82 1.74
CA GLU A 124 -8.68 22.28 1.50
C GLU A 124 -8.16 23.07 2.70
N ARG A 125 -8.49 22.64 3.92
CA ARG A 125 -8.02 23.25 5.17
C ARG A 125 -6.51 23.17 5.38
N ALA A 126 -5.84 22.24 4.71
CA ALA A 126 -4.40 22.03 4.77
C ALA A 126 -3.64 22.80 3.68
N LYS A 127 -4.34 23.47 2.74
CA LYS A 127 -3.69 24.35 1.76
C LYS A 127 -3.03 25.53 2.50
N PRO A 128 -1.76 25.87 2.16
CA PRO A 128 -1.02 26.89 2.89
C PRO A 128 -1.73 28.25 2.82
N ARG A 129 -2.09 28.81 3.98
CA ARG A 129 -2.68 30.15 4.08
C ARG A 129 -1.56 31.18 4.15
N ARG A 130 -1.59 32.18 3.27
CA ARG A 130 -0.67 33.33 3.33
C ARG A 130 -1.10 34.23 4.50
N ILE A 131 -0.23 34.40 5.49
CA ILE A 131 -0.45 35.34 6.60
C ILE A 131 0.28 36.65 6.25
N SER A 132 -0.47 37.73 6.12
CA SER A 132 0.10 39.08 5.98
C SER A 132 0.37 39.66 7.37
N VAL A 133 1.56 40.19 7.58
CA VAL A 133 1.91 40.90 8.83
C VAL A 133 1.28 42.29 8.81
N GLY A 134 0.43 42.59 9.79
CA GLY A 134 -0.18 43.92 9.95
C GLY A 134 0.78 44.92 10.59
N GLY A 135 0.87 46.13 10.03
CA GLY A 135 1.60 47.25 10.62
C GLY A 135 0.80 47.91 11.75
N ARG A 136 1.43 48.08 12.91
CA ARG A 136 0.84 48.86 14.02
C ARG A 136 0.87 50.35 13.64
N PRO A 137 -0.25 51.11 13.74
CA PRO A 137 -0.20 52.54 13.50
C PRO A 137 0.69 53.20 14.55
N ALA A 138 1.62 54.05 14.09
CA ALA A 138 2.52 54.79 14.94
C ALA A 138 1.72 55.67 15.90
N HIS A 139 1.99 55.54 17.21
CA HIS A 139 1.49 56.45 18.22
C HIS A 139 1.96 57.87 17.89
N THR A 140 1.04 58.76 17.55
CA THR A 140 1.33 60.20 17.45
C THR A 140 1.44 60.75 18.87
N GLU A 141 2.66 61.11 19.28
CA GLU A 141 2.89 61.92 20.47
C GLU A 141 2.24 63.30 20.25
N ILE A 142 1.25 63.62 21.07
CA ILE A 142 0.71 64.98 21.17
C ILE A 142 1.56 65.72 22.20
N ARG A 143 2.39 66.66 21.72
CA ARG A 143 2.99 67.70 22.56
C ARG A 143 1.98 68.83 22.78
N SER A 144 1.70 69.15 24.04
CA SER A 144 1.36 70.50 24.51
C SER A 144 1.51 70.57 26.02
#